data_AF-A0A1B9ACC4-F1
#
_entry.id   AF-A0A1B9ACC4-F1
#
_cell.length_a   1.000
_cell.length_b   1.000
_cell.length_c   1.000
_cell.angle_alpha   90.00
_cell.angle_beta   90.00
_cell.angle_gamma   90.00
#
_symmetry.space_group_name_H-M   'P 1'
#
loop_
_entity.id
_entity.type
_entity.pdbx_description
1 polymer ?
#
loop_
_entity_poly.entity_id
_entity_poly.type
_entity_poly.pdbx_seq_one_letter_code
_entity_poly.pdbx_strand_id
1 'polypeptide(L)'
;MEYNMRKALLLSENIEAFITFISKHQEGSLVSEKDKLYQLKLFIEEYKFQMIASELKRINQFSWDEKYSLYLVGLFKKGLIPIAEYIERNYSALFLFSGRVHILNSLLGVFE
;
A
#
# COMPACT_ATOMS: atom_id res chain seq x y z
N MET A 1 0.86 15.15 18.04
CA MET A 1 2.08 14.32 17.95
C MET A 1 1.73 12.82 17.96
N GLU A 2 1.17 12.29 19.05
CA GLU A 2 0.75 10.88 19.15
C GLU A 2 -0.28 10.47 18.08
N TYR A 3 -1.21 11.37 17.74
CA TYR A 3 -2.22 11.11 16.71
C TYR A 3 -1.62 10.88 15.31
N ASN A 4 -0.66 11.72 14.88
CA ASN A 4 0.00 11.57 13.57
C ASN A 4 0.87 10.31 13.53
N MET A 5 1.55 10.01 14.64
CA MET A 5 2.30 8.77 14.82
C MET A 5 1.38 7.55 14.63
N ARG A 6 0.23 7.49 15.31
CA ARG A 6 -0.76 6.40 15.16
C ARG A 6 -1.28 6.28 13.73
N LYS A 7 -1.55 7.40 13.04
CA LYS A 7 -1.91 7.38 11.61
C LYS A 7 -0.83 6.73 10.76
N ALA A 8 0.43 7.10 10.97
CA ALA A 8 1.56 6.59 10.18
C ALA A 8 1.81 5.11 10.44
N LEU A 9 1.70 4.67 11.70
CA LEU A 9 1.74 3.25 12.05
C LEU A 9 0.59 2.48 11.38
N LEU A 10 -0.65 2.98 11.46
CA LEU A 10 -1.81 2.35 10.82
C LEU A 10 -1.64 2.27 9.30
N LEU A 11 -1.12 3.33 8.67
CA LEU A 11 -0.79 3.30 7.24
C LEU A 11 0.25 2.22 6.94
N SER A 12 1.35 2.16 7.71
CA SER A 12 2.40 1.15 7.51
C SER A 12 1.87 -0.27 7.59
N GLU A 13 1.01 -0.57 8.57
CA GLU A 13 0.39 -1.89 8.75
C GLU A 13 -0.53 -2.25 7.58
N ASN A 14 -1.28 -1.28 7.05
CA ASN A 14 -2.16 -1.52 5.91
C ASN A 14 -1.37 -1.71 4.60
N ILE A 15 -0.21 -1.06 4.45
CA ILE A 15 0.70 -1.33 3.33
C ILE A 15 1.25 -2.76 3.43
N GLU A 16 1.75 -3.18 4.60
CA GLU A 16 2.23 -4.56 4.83
C GLU A 16 1.13 -5.60 4.57
N ALA A 17 -0.09 -5.31 5.02
CA ALA A 17 -1.25 -6.16 4.77
C ALA A 17 -1.61 -6.26 3.29
N PHE A 18 -1.51 -5.17 2.54
CA PHE A 18 -1.76 -5.16 1.09
C PHE A 18 -0.71 -5.96 0.32
N ILE A 19 0.57 -5.82 0.65
CA ILE A 19 1.67 -6.62 0.08
C ILE A 19 1.41 -8.11 0.34
N THR A 20 1.14 -8.46 1.60
CA THR A 20 0.87 -9.85 2.00
C THR A 20 -0.35 -10.40 1.29
N PHE A 21 -1.39 -9.58 1.10
CA PHE A 21 -2.62 -9.97 0.42
C PHE A 21 -2.34 -10.32 -1.05
N ILE A 22 -1.53 -9.53 -1.76
CA ILE A 22 -1.12 -9.82 -3.14
C ILE A 22 -0.31 -11.11 -3.22
N SER A 23 0.71 -11.29 -2.37
CA SER A 23 1.55 -12.50 -2.37
C SER A 23 0.74 -13.77 -2.14
N LYS A 24 -0.18 -13.77 -1.16
CA LYS A 24 -1.04 -14.94 -0.86
C LYS A 24 -1.94 -15.33 -2.04
N HIS A 25 -2.43 -14.35 -2.80
CA HIS A 25 -3.28 -14.63 -3.96
C HIS A 25 -2.48 -15.15 -5.17
N GLN A 26 -1.16 -14.90 -5.23
CA GLN A 26 -0.30 -15.50 -6.26
C GLN A 26 -0.01 -16.98 -6.00
N GLU A 27 0.14 -17.36 -4.72
CA GLU A 27 0.45 -18.75 -4.32
C GLU A 27 -0.78 -19.68 -4.41
N GLY A 28 -1.99 -19.13 -4.37
CA GLY A 28 -3.24 -19.89 -4.42
C GLY A 28 -3.63 -20.38 -5.82
N SER A 29 -4.24 -21.57 -5.90
CA SER A 29 -4.75 -22.16 -7.15
C SER A 29 -6.08 -21.55 -7.65
N LEU A 30 -6.71 -20.68 -6.86
CA LEU A 30 -8.07 -20.17 -7.10
C LEU A 30 -8.14 -18.96 -8.03
N VAL A 31 -7.02 -18.38 -8.48
CA VAL A 31 -7.05 -17.17 -9.32
C VAL A 31 -6.75 -17.49 -10.78
N SER A 32 -7.74 -17.26 -11.63
CA SER A 32 -7.71 -17.49 -13.09
C SER A 32 -6.81 -16.51 -13.86
N GLU A 33 -6.26 -15.48 -13.21
CA GLU A 33 -5.67 -14.30 -13.86
C GLU A 33 -4.27 -13.99 -13.28
N LYS A 34 -3.38 -14.99 -13.32
CA LYS A 34 -2.02 -14.92 -12.73
C LYS A 34 -1.18 -13.76 -13.25
N ASP A 35 -1.27 -13.43 -14.53
CA ASP A 35 -0.49 -12.34 -15.14
C ASP A 35 -0.86 -10.98 -14.52
N LYS A 36 -2.15 -10.76 -14.25
CA LYS A 36 -2.61 -9.51 -13.64
C LYS A 36 -2.14 -9.38 -12.19
N LEU A 37 -2.15 -10.48 -11.44
CA LEU A 37 -1.58 -10.51 -10.10
C LEU A 37 -0.06 -10.34 -10.11
N TYR A 38 0.62 -10.91 -11.10
CA TYR A 38 2.05 -10.73 -11.28
C TYR A 38 2.40 -9.26 -11.52
N GLN A 39 1.63 -8.57 -12.36
CA GLN A 39 1.78 -7.14 -12.58
C GLN A 39 1.62 -6.31 -11.30
N LEU A 40 0.66 -6.65 -10.43
CA LEU A 40 0.51 -5.97 -9.12
C LEU A 40 1.76 -6.12 -8.24
N LYS A 41 2.37 -7.31 -8.24
CA LYS A 41 3.63 -7.55 -7.51
C LYS A 41 4.77 -6.71 -8.09
N LEU A 42 4.89 -6.66 -9.41
CA LEU A 42 5.91 -5.83 -10.06
C LEU A 42 5.78 -4.36 -9.66
N PHE A 43 4.56 -3.81 -9.62
CA PHE A 43 4.35 -2.44 -9.16
C PHE A 43 4.77 -2.24 -7.69
N ILE A 44 4.43 -3.18 -6.81
CA ILE A 44 4.83 -3.13 -5.39
C ILE A 44 6.35 -3.08 -5.24
N GLU A 45 7.06 -3.88 -6.04
CA GLU A 45 8.52 -3.95 -6.04
C GLU A 45 9.12 -2.66 -6.63
N GLU A 46 8.60 -2.18 -7.77
CA GLU A 46 9.02 -0.95 -8.44
C GLU A 46 8.91 0.26 -7.52
N TYR A 47 7.76 0.41 -6.84
CA TYR A 47 7.50 1.52 -5.92
C TYR A 47 7.98 1.25 -4.49
N LYS A 48 8.67 0.14 -4.25
CA LYS A 48 9.34 -0.20 -2.98
C LYS A 48 8.40 -0.15 -1.76
N PHE A 49 7.16 -0.63 -1.89
CA PHE A 49 6.15 -0.52 -0.82
C PHE A 49 6.61 -1.16 0.49
N GLN A 50 7.32 -2.30 0.43
CA GLN A 50 7.86 -2.96 1.61
C GLN A 50 8.83 -2.05 2.39
N MET A 51 9.76 -1.39 1.67
CA MET A 51 10.70 -0.46 2.28
C MET A 51 9.98 0.73 2.89
N ILE A 52 9.01 1.31 2.18
CA ILE A 52 8.25 2.46 2.68
C ILE A 52 7.47 2.09 3.95
N ALA A 53 6.81 0.94 3.98
CA ALA A 53 6.07 0.49 5.16
C ALA A 53 7.00 0.27 6.36
N SER A 54 8.11 -0.44 6.16
CA SER A 54 9.09 -0.71 7.22
C SER A 54 9.70 0.59 7.76
N GLU A 55 10.04 1.55 6.88
CA GLU A 55 10.59 2.84 7.30
C GLU A 55 9.55 3.72 7.99
N LEU A 56 8.31 3.79 7.49
CA LEU A 56 7.22 4.52 8.15
C LEU A 56 7.00 4.00 9.57
N LYS A 57 7.01 2.67 9.74
CA LYS A 57 6.87 2.04 11.05
C LYS A 57 8.05 2.37 11.96
N ARG A 58 9.28 2.22 11.46
CA ARG A 58 10.53 2.40 12.23
C ARG A 58 10.67 3.83 12.76
N ILE A 59 10.48 4.84 11.90
CA ILE A 59 10.69 6.23 12.31
C ILE A 59 9.57 6.77 13.20
N ASN A 60 8.39 6.16 13.14
CA ASN A 60 7.22 6.55 13.93
C ASN A 60 6.91 5.60 15.10
N GLN A 61 7.83 4.71 15.46
CA GLN A 61 7.58 3.78 16.56
C GLN A 61 7.57 4.47 17.94
N PHE A 62 8.38 5.53 18.09
CA PHE A 62 8.62 6.19 19.39
C PHE A 62 8.33 7.69 19.37
N SER A 63 8.50 8.35 18.22
CA SER A 63 8.28 9.79 18.06
C SER A 63 7.79 10.10 16.65
N TRP A 64 7.20 11.28 16.46
CA TRP A 64 6.74 11.73 15.14
C TRP A 64 7.85 12.50 14.43
N ASP A 65 8.41 11.93 13.35
CA ASP A 65 9.28 12.65 12.41
C ASP A 65 8.44 13.16 11.24
N GLU A 66 7.93 14.38 11.36
CA GLU A 66 6.98 14.96 10.40
C GLU A 66 7.54 15.01 8.98
N LYS A 67 8.73 15.57 8.82
CA LYS A 67 9.31 15.83 7.49
C LYS A 67 9.56 14.51 6.77
N TYR A 68 10.17 13.54 7.44
CA TYR A 68 10.51 12.28 6.80
C TYR A 68 9.28 11.39 6.61
N SER A 69 8.32 11.42 7.54
CA SER A 69 7.07 10.66 7.39
C SER A 69 6.22 11.17 6.24
N LEU A 70 6.02 12.49 6.11
CA LEU A 70 5.26 13.05 4.99
C LEU A 70 5.95 12.79 3.65
N TYR A 71 7.29 12.76 3.62
CA TYR A 71 8.03 12.33 2.44
C TYR A 71 7.72 10.88 2.04
N LEU A 72 7.76 9.94 2.99
CA LEU A 72 7.43 8.53 2.74
C LEU A 72 5.96 8.34 2.33
N VAL A 73 5.02 9.06 2.97
CA VAL A 73 3.60 9.09 2.60
C VAL A 73 3.44 9.57 1.16
N GLY A 74 4.15 10.63 0.76
CA GLY A 74 4.13 11.15 -0.59
C GLY A 74 4.67 10.16 -1.64
N LEU A 75 5.76 9.45 -1.32
CA LEU A 75 6.28 8.38 -2.19
C LEU A 75 5.27 7.24 -2.34
N PHE A 76 4.66 6.80 -1.24
CA PHE A 76 3.65 5.75 -1.27
C PHE A 76 2.43 6.15 -2.10
N LYS A 77 1.92 7.38 -1.91
CA LYS A 77 0.80 7.93 -2.70
C LYS A 77 1.12 7.91 -4.20
N LYS A 78 2.32 8.34 -4.60
CA LYS A 78 2.76 8.32 -6.01
C LYS A 78 2.77 6.90 -6.60
N GLY A 79 3.19 5.90 -5.84
CA GLY A 79 3.18 4.51 -6.30
C GLY A 79 1.80 3.86 -6.27
N LEU A 80 0.89 4.32 -5.40
CA LEU A 80 -0.46 3.77 -5.31
C LEU A 80 -1.35 4.19 -6.48
N ILE A 81 -1.16 5.40 -7.03
CA ILE A 81 -1.94 5.93 -8.17
C ILE A 81 -1.94 4.96 -9.38
N PRO A 82 -0.79 4.57 -9.96
CA PRO A 82 -0.78 3.66 -11.11
C PRO A 82 -1.33 2.27 -10.78
N ILE A 83 -1.17 1.79 -9.55
CA ILE A 83 -1.76 0.53 -9.08
C ILE A 83 -3.29 0.63 -9.07
N ALA A 84 -3.84 1.75 -8.56
CA ALA A 84 -5.27 1.99 -8.51
C ALA A 84 -5.87 2.04 -9.92
N GLU A 85 -5.25 2.79 -10.84
CA GLU A 85 -5.68 2.86 -12.24
C GLU A 85 -5.63 1.50 -12.93
N TYR A 86 -4.58 0.71 -12.67
CA TYR A 86 -4.45 -0.63 -13.23
C TYR A 86 -5.55 -1.58 -12.73
N ILE A 87 -5.86 -1.54 -11.43
CA ILE A 87 -6.96 -2.33 -10.84
C ILE A 87 -8.30 -1.93 -11.44
N GLU A 88 -8.56 -0.62 -11.60
CA GLU A 88 -9.80 -0.12 -12.21
C GLU A 88 -9.97 -0.61 -13.65
N ARG A 89 -8.91 -0.54 -14.47
CA ARG A 89 -8.93 -1.04 -15.86
C ARG A 89 -9.12 -2.56 -15.94
N ASN A 90 -8.78 -3.28 -14.89
CA ASN A 90 -8.85 -4.74 -14.80
C ASN A 90 -9.84 -5.22 -13.73
N TYR A 91 -10.88 -4.43 -13.47
CA TYR A 91 -11.76 -4.60 -12.32
C TYR A 91 -12.37 -6.01 -12.19
N SER A 92 -12.80 -6.62 -13.30
CA SER A 92 -13.37 -7.98 -13.30
C SER A 92 -12.44 -9.02 -12.69
N ALA A 93 -11.13 -8.87 -12.86
CA ALA A 93 -10.12 -9.77 -12.35
C ALA A 93 -9.56 -9.35 -10.99
N LEU A 94 -9.55 -8.04 -10.72
CA LEU A 94 -8.86 -7.44 -9.56
C LEU A 94 -9.80 -6.80 -8.55
N PHE A 95 -11.11 -7.08 -8.61
CA PHE A 95 -12.12 -6.53 -7.72
C PHE A 95 -11.77 -6.62 -6.23
N LEU A 96 -11.22 -7.74 -5.77
CA LEU A 96 -10.84 -7.91 -4.35
C LEU A 96 -9.76 -6.92 -3.89
N PHE A 97 -8.93 -6.42 -4.81
CA PHE A 97 -7.87 -5.45 -4.52
C PHE A 97 -8.40 -4.01 -4.47
N SER A 98 -9.50 -3.70 -5.16
CA SER A 98 -10.06 -2.34 -5.17
C SER A 98 -10.51 -1.91 -3.77
N GLY A 99 -11.07 -2.83 -2.98
CA GLY A 99 -11.42 -2.57 -1.57
C GLY A 99 -10.21 -2.22 -0.69
N ARG A 100 -9.07 -2.90 -0.92
CA ARG A 100 -7.82 -2.60 -0.19
C ARG A 100 -7.23 -1.25 -0.60
N VAL A 101 -7.24 -0.93 -1.89
CA VAL A 101 -6.80 0.38 -2.40
C VAL A 101 -7.68 1.50 -1.85
N HIS A 102 -8.99 1.28 -1.73
CA HIS A 102 -9.90 2.27 -1.15
C HIS A 102 -9.55 2.60 0.32
N ILE A 103 -9.22 1.58 1.12
CA ILE A 103 -8.75 1.75 2.51
C ILE A 103 -7.44 2.56 2.52
N LEU A 104 -6.48 2.21 1.68
CA LEU A 104 -5.19 2.91 1.59
C LEU A 104 -5.36 4.38 1.17
N ASN A 105 -6.23 4.67 0.20
CA ASN A 105 -6.56 6.04 -0.20
C ASN A 105 -7.22 6.84 0.92
N SER A 106 -8.15 6.21 1.66
CA SER A 106 -8.77 6.84 2.84
C SER A 106 -7.72 7.18 3.91
N LEU A 107 -6.75 6.30 4.14
CA LEU A 107 -5.65 6.55 5.07
C LEU A 107 -4.66 7.60 4.55
N LEU A 108 -4.46 7.72 3.25
CA LEU A 108 -3.66 8.79 2.66
C LEU A 108 -4.32 10.16 2.85
N GLY A 109 -5.65 10.23 2.69
CA GLY A 109 -6.41 11.48 2.84
C GLY A 109 -6.38 12.09 4.25
N VAL A 110 -5.98 11.34 5.29
CA VAL A 110 -5.84 11.89 6.64
C VAL A 110 -4.50 12.61 6.88
N PHE A 111 -3.61 12.65 5.89
CA PHE A 111 -2.34 13.39 5.91
C PHE A 111 -2.33 14.65 5.02
N GLU A 112 -3.46 14.97 4.40
CA GLU A 112 -3.69 16.19 3.62
C GLU A 112 -4.13 17.37 4.49
#